data_AF-A0A9Q1A5B8-F1
#
_entry.id   AF-A0A9Q1A5B8-F1
#
_cell.length_a   1.000
_cell.length_b   1.000
_cell.length_c   1.000
_cell.angle_alpha   90.00
_cell.angle_beta   90.00
_cell.angle_gamma   90.00
#
_symmetry.space_group_name_H-M   'P 1'
#
loop_
_entity.id
_entity.type
_entity.pdbx_description
1 polymer ?
#
loop_
_entity_poly.entity_id
_entity_poly.type
_entity_poly.pdbx_seq_one_letter_code
_entity_poly.pdbx_strand_id
1 'polypeptide(L)' 'MGKGTGSFGKRRNKTHTLCVRCGRRSFHLQKSRCSACAFPAARVRKYNWSEKAIRRKTTGTGRMRYLRHLPRRFKT' A
#
# COMPACT_ATOMS: atom_id res chain seq x y z
N MET A 1 -35.99 -1.80 -2.33
CA MET A 1 -34.73 -2.40 -1.84
C MET A 1 -34.35 -1.69 -0.54
N GLY A 2 -34.33 -2.40 0.60
CA GLY A 2 -34.09 -1.78 1.91
C GLY A 2 -32.60 -1.59 2.24
N LYS A 3 -32.32 -0.80 3.28
CA LYS A 3 -31.01 -0.76 3.95
C LYS A 3 -30.78 -2.07 4.72
N GLY A 4 -29.55 -2.33 5.16
CA GLY A 4 -29.24 -3.49 6.01
C GLY A 4 -29.12 -4.80 5.22
N THR A 5 -29.61 -5.90 5.81
CA THR A 5 -29.36 -7.29 5.38
C THR A 5 -29.62 -7.53 3.90
N GLY A 6 -30.77 -7.08 3.37
CA GLY A 6 -31.12 -7.27 1.95
C GLY A 6 -30.16 -6.57 0.97
N SER A 7 -29.47 -5.52 1.41
CA SER A 7 -28.46 -4.83 0.60
C SER A 7 -27.10 -5.52 0.62
N PHE A 8 -26.73 -6.19 1.72
CA PHE A 8 -25.45 -6.89 1.87
C PHE A 8 -25.36 -8.14 0.98
N GLY A 9 -26.48 -8.85 0.79
CA GLY A 9 -26.53 -10.04 -0.08
C GLY A 9 -26.11 -9.76 -1.53
N LYS A 10 -26.23 -8.51 -2.00
CA LYS A 10 -25.83 -8.12 -3.36
C LYS A 10 -24.34 -7.74 -3.49
N ARG A 11 -23.59 -7.60 -2.39
CA ARG A 11 -22.20 -7.10 -2.38
C ARG A 11 -21.17 -8.21 -2.62
N ARG A 12 -21.21 -8.83 -3.81
CA ARG A 12 -20.28 -9.93 -4.19
C ARG A 12 -19.01 -9.48 -4.93
N ASN A 13 -19.09 -8.41 -5.71
CA ASN A 13 -17.98 -7.95 -6.55
C ASN A 13 -16.88 -7.28 -5.72
N LYS A 14 -15.63 -7.40 -6.17
CA LYS A 14 -14.48 -6.76 -5.52
C LYS A 14 -14.09 -5.49 -6.26
N THR A 15 -13.97 -4.40 -5.53
CA THR A 15 -13.46 -3.11 -6.05
C THR A 15 -11.94 -3.04 -6.02
N HIS A 16 -11.31 -3.74 -5.07
CA HIS A 16 -9.88 -3.70 -4.83
C HIS A 16 -9.22 -5.08 -4.89
N THR A 17 -8.04 -5.14 -5.51
CA THR A 17 -7.16 -6.33 -5.58
C THR A 17 -5.77 -6.01 -5.02
N LEU A 18 -4.87 -7.00 -5.03
CA LEU A 18 -3.49 -6.83 -4.59
C LEU A 18 -2.73 -5.90 -5.54
N CYS A 19 -2.00 -4.94 -4.96
CA CYS A 19 -1.13 -4.06 -5.72
C CYS A 19 0.26 -4.69 -5.87
N VAL A 20 0.75 -4.79 -7.11
CA VAL A 20 2.09 -5.32 -7.43
C VAL A 20 3.24 -4.57 -6.74
N ARG A 21 3.13 -3.25 -6.55
CA ARG A 21 4.21 -2.46 -5.92
C ARG A 21 4.26 -2.61 -4.40
N CYS A 22 3.10 -2.53 -3.73
CA CYS A 22 3.07 -2.46 -2.26
C CYS A 22 2.51 -3.70 -1.57
N GLY A 23 2.05 -4.71 -2.32
CA GLY A 23 1.51 -5.97 -1.79
C GLY A 23 0.18 -5.85 -1.03
N ARG A 24 -0.36 -4.65 -0.87
CA ARG A 24 -1.63 -4.40 -0.14
C ARG A 24 -2.82 -4.60 -1.07
N ARG A 25 -3.95 -5.09 -0.53
CA ARG A 25 -5.25 -5.16 -1.24
C ARG A 25 -5.87 -3.77 -1.34
N SER A 26 -5.27 -2.94 -2.20
CA SER A 26 -5.58 -1.52 -2.32
C SER A 26 -5.55 -1.04 -3.77
N PHE A 27 -5.35 -1.94 -4.74
CA PHE A 27 -5.39 -1.60 -6.15
C PHE A 27 -6.84 -1.56 -6.62
N HIS A 28 -7.34 -0.39 -6.98
CA HIS A 28 -8.71 -0.23 -7.47
C HIS A 28 -8.79 -0.66 -8.93
N LEU A 29 -9.65 -1.63 -9.25
CA LEU A 29 -9.72 -2.23 -10.60
C LEU A 29 -10.18 -1.22 -11.66
N GLN A 30 -11.34 -0.59 -11.45
CA GLN A 30 -11.94 0.33 -12.42
C GLN A 30 -11.09 1.58 -12.69
N LYS A 31 -10.41 2.12 -11.66
CA LYS A 31 -9.59 3.33 -11.75
C LYS A 31 -8.12 3.03 -12.02
N SER A 32 -7.77 1.74 -12.11
CA SER A 32 -6.41 1.23 -12.27
C SER A 32 -5.37 1.93 -11.39
N ARG A 33 -5.73 2.21 -10.12
CA ARG A 33 -4.89 3.00 -9.21
C ARG A 33 -4.88 2.46 -7.79
N CYS A 34 -3.69 2.38 -7.20
CA CYS A 34 -3.52 1.94 -5.83
C CYS A 34 -3.80 3.07 -4.83
N SER A 35 -4.76 2.86 -3.93
CA SER A 35 -5.06 3.81 -2.86
C SER A 35 -3.97 3.87 -1.80
N ALA A 36 -3.07 2.89 -1.68
CA ALA A 36 -1.99 2.92 -0.69
C ALA A 36 -0.73 3.63 -1.21
N CYS A 37 -0.21 3.23 -2.37
CA CYS A 37 1.05 3.70 -2.92
C CYS A 37 0.95 4.54 -4.21
N ALA A 38 -0.27 4.74 -4.74
CA ALA A 38 -0.55 5.43 -6.01
C ALA A 38 0.00 4.78 -7.29
N PHE A 39 0.48 3.53 -7.26
CA PHE A 39 0.75 2.77 -8.49
C PHE A 39 -0.43 2.91 -9.48
N PRO A 40 -0.19 3.25 -10.76
CA PRO A 40 1.08 3.24 -11.49
C PRO A 40 1.99 4.48 -11.36
N ALA A 41 1.55 5.55 -10.69
CA ALA A 41 2.34 6.80 -10.60
C ALA A 41 3.78 6.55 -10.11
N ALA A 42 4.77 7.26 -10.65
CA ALA A 42 6.17 7.06 -10.29
C ALA A 42 6.44 7.31 -8.80
N ARG A 43 5.88 8.40 -8.25
CA ARG A 43 6.04 8.77 -6.84
C ARG A 43 5.14 7.92 -5.94
N VAL A 44 5.70 7.46 -4.82
CA VAL A 44 4.92 6.76 -3.79
C VAL A 44 4.04 7.76 -3.05
N ARG A 45 2.73 7.47 -3.00
CA ARG A 45 1.77 8.28 -2.24
C ARG A 45 2.16 8.37 -0.75
N LYS A 46 2.28 9.58 -0.21
CA LYS A 46 2.44 9.85 1.22
C LYS A 46 1.73 11.16 1.58
N TYR A 47 1.22 11.23 2.81
CA TYR A 47 0.68 12.45 3.39
C TYR A 47 1.14 12.54 4.85
N ASN A 48 1.41 13.76 5.30
CA ASN A 48 1.98 14.00 6.63
C ASN A 48 0.95 13.86 7.75
N TRP A 49 -0.35 13.99 7.44
CA TRP A 49 -1.43 13.82 8.43
C TRP A 49 -1.55 12.38 8.98
N SER A 50 -0.86 11.39 8.39
CA SER A 50 -0.89 10.00 8.87
C SER A 50 0.51 9.46 9.15
N GLU A 51 1.05 9.82 10.31
CA GLU A 51 2.36 9.34 10.78
C GLU A 51 2.41 7.81 10.87
N LYS A 52 1.35 7.18 11.40
CA LYS A 52 1.25 5.71 11.49
C LYS A 52 1.35 5.04 10.12
N ALA A 53 0.80 5.66 9.08
CA ALA A 53 0.91 5.14 7.72
C ALA A 53 2.31 5.31 7.13
N ILE A 54 3.01 6.40 7.47
CA ILE A 54 4.42 6.62 7.11
C ILE A 54 5.31 5.58 7.78
N ARG A 55 5.18 5.40 9.11
CA ARG A 55 6.00 4.44 9.88
C ARG A 55 5.90 3.01 9.37
N ARG A 56 4.71 2.56 8.95
CA ARG A 56 4.48 1.20 8.43
C ARG A 56 5.12 0.91 7.07
N LYS A 57 5.70 1.90 6.38
CA LYS A 57 6.30 1.74 5.04
C LYS A 57 7.67 2.40 4.91
N THR A 58 8.22 2.94 6.00
CA THR A 58 9.51 3.63 5.99
C THR A 58 10.66 2.65 5.76
N THR A 59 11.82 3.18 5.36
CA THR A 59 13.09 2.43 5.30
C THR A 59 13.37 1.77 6.65
N GLY A 60 13.75 0.50 6.67
CA GLY A 60 13.83 -0.29 7.91
C GLY A 60 12.85 -1.44 7.96
N THR A 61 11.69 -1.30 7.33
CA THR A 61 10.62 -2.33 7.38
C THR A 61 10.86 -3.53 6.46
N GLY A 62 11.69 -3.38 5.44
CA GLY A 62 12.03 -4.44 4.48
C GLY A 62 13.40 -5.07 4.75
N ARG A 63 13.84 -5.94 3.84
CA ARG A 63 15.10 -6.70 3.96
C ARG A 63 16.37 -5.85 4.03
N MET A 64 16.33 -4.59 3.58
CA MET A 64 17.48 -3.66 3.52
C MET A 64 18.78 -4.30 2.99
N ARG A 65 18.68 -5.14 1.95
CA ARG A 65 19.78 -6.01 1.48
C ARG A 65 21.11 -5.27 1.26
N TYR A 66 21.05 -4.06 0.70
CA TYR A 66 22.23 -3.22 0.49
C TYR A 66 22.55 -2.35 1.73
N LEU A 67 21.57 -1.53 2.14
CA LEU A 67 21.75 -0.54 3.22
C LEU A 67 22.21 -1.14 4.55
N ARG A 68 21.80 -2.37 4.87
CA ARG A 68 22.19 -3.05 6.12
C ARG A 68 23.70 -3.21 6.28
N HIS A 69 24.43 -3.37 5.19
CA HIS A 69 25.88 -3.61 5.21
C HIS A 69 26.70 -2.33 5.04
N LEU A 70 26.08 -1.21 4.67
CA LEU A 70 26.76 0.07 4.45
C LEU A 70 27.53 0.57 5.68
N PRO A 71 26.96 0.58 6.90
CA PRO A 71 27.69 1.11 8.07
C PRO A 71 28.99 0.36 8.35
N ARG A 72 29.04 -0.96 8.06
CA ARG A 72 30.28 -1.74 8.20
C ARG A 72 31.31 -1.36 7.15
N ARG A 73 30.89 -1.09 5.90
CA ARG A 73 31.77 -0.69 4.80
C ARG A 73 32.38 0.71 4.98
N PHE A 74 31.64 1.64 5.58
CA PHE A 74 32.13 2.99 5.86
C PHE A 74 32.95 3.09 7.15
N LYS A 75 32.97 2.04 7.96
CA LYS A 75 33.74 1.99 9.21
C LYS A 75 35.18 1.52 8.99
N THR A 76 35.40 0.67 7.99
CA THR A 76 36.74 0.39 7.42
C THR A 76 37.21 1.58 6.62
#